data_AF-A0A444Z9C1-F1
#
_entry.id   AF-A0A444Z9C1-F1
#
_cell.length_a   1.000
_cell.length_b   1.000
_cell.length_c   1.000
_cell.angle_alpha   90.00
_cell.angle_beta   90.00
_cell.angle_gamma   90.00
#
_symmetry.space_group_name_H-M   'P 1'
#
loop_
_entity.id
_entity.type
_entity.pdbx_description
1 polymer ?
#
loop_
_entity_poly.entity_id
_entity_poly.type
_entity_poly.pdbx_seq_one_letter_code
_entity_poly.pdbx_strand_id
1 'polypeptide(L)'
;MKEKPSSIEEANRADLVLAKFITPTEGKRIVLACINDNWRRYKTTIKQNHFLPYKCVNEMLKNRPKSILESHFRKLIAYWRTEKVKAASKENNEPPTQAEMFVETRQSTKGKSLDEDTLDVIQHAVEKASLEGKVDVMQKEVDELKSLVKMMLQQKSSGVDLEMLAAQLGSTLGNPNNDAHEEENYVEGKIELD
;
A
#
# COMPACT_ATOMS: atom_id res chain seq x y z
N MET A 1 34.23 -5.67 9.11
CA MET A 1 33.66 -5.67 10.48
C MET A 1 32.15 -5.87 10.38
N LYS A 2 31.53 -6.70 11.24
CA LYS A 2 30.07 -6.81 11.31
C LYS A 2 29.58 -5.87 12.42
N GLU A 3 28.71 -4.93 12.08
CA GLU A 3 28.18 -3.97 13.07
C GLU A 3 27.39 -4.71 14.15
N LYS A 4 27.62 -4.31 15.40
CA LYS A 4 26.98 -4.91 16.59
C LYS A 4 25.57 -4.31 16.70
N PRO A 5 24.49 -5.11 16.80
CA PRO A 5 23.13 -4.56 16.81
C PRO A 5 22.90 -3.66 18.03
N SER A 6 22.54 -2.40 17.75
CA SER A 6 22.35 -1.34 18.73
C SER A 6 20.98 -1.42 19.44
N SER A 7 20.77 -2.43 20.29
CA SER A 7 19.80 -2.37 21.39
C SER A 7 20.03 -3.49 22.42
N ILE A 8 20.33 -3.13 23.66
CA ILE A 8 20.67 -4.07 24.75
C ILE A 8 19.42 -4.77 25.34
N GLU A 9 18.21 -4.31 25.00
CA GLU A 9 16.96 -4.81 25.59
C GLU A 9 16.36 -6.05 24.90
N GLU A 10 16.57 -6.22 23.59
CA GLU A 10 15.90 -7.29 22.83
C GLU A 10 16.59 -8.65 22.93
N ALA A 11 17.93 -8.67 23.04
CA ALA A 11 18.72 -9.88 23.21
C ALA A 11 18.57 -10.54 24.61
N ASN A 12 18.09 -9.80 25.62
CA ASN A 12 18.15 -10.23 27.02
C ASN A 12 16.87 -10.88 27.56
N ARG A 13 15.70 -10.73 26.91
CA ARG A 13 14.42 -11.06 27.57
C ARG A 13 14.22 -12.56 27.83
N ALA A 14 14.55 -13.42 26.85
CA ALA A 14 14.43 -14.87 27.01
C ALA A 14 15.54 -15.42 27.92
N ASP A 15 16.77 -14.91 27.75
CA ASP A 15 17.95 -15.33 28.51
C ASP A 15 17.83 -14.97 30.00
N LEU A 16 17.27 -13.80 30.34
CA LEU A 16 16.94 -13.43 31.73
C LEU A 16 15.89 -14.35 32.38
N VAL A 17 15.01 -14.96 31.60
CA VAL A 17 14.02 -15.93 32.12
C VAL A 17 14.69 -17.30 32.29
N LEU A 18 15.43 -17.78 31.29
CA LEU A 18 16.21 -19.02 31.39
C LEU A 18 17.25 -19.00 32.51
N ALA A 19 17.86 -17.85 32.80
CA ALA A 19 18.83 -17.71 33.89
C ALA A 19 18.17 -17.71 35.29
N LYS A 20 16.87 -17.37 35.38
CA LYS A 20 16.12 -17.33 36.64
C LYS A 20 15.45 -18.66 37.01
N PHE A 21 15.22 -19.54 36.04
CA PHE A 21 14.56 -20.82 36.25
C PHE A 21 15.47 -21.98 35.82
N ILE A 22 15.69 -22.96 36.71
CA ILE A 22 16.46 -24.17 36.42
C ILE A 22 15.70 -25.00 35.36
N THR A 23 15.96 -24.69 34.09
CA THR A 23 15.25 -25.25 32.95
C THR A 23 16.11 -26.38 32.36
N PRO A 24 15.66 -27.64 32.39
CA PRO A 24 16.38 -28.74 31.76
C PRO A 24 16.66 -28.45 30.29
N THR A 25 17.84 -28.82 29.79
CA THR A 25 18.26 -28.48 28.41
C THR A 25 17.26 -28.97 27.35
N GLU A 26 16.63 -30.13 27.58
CA GLU A 26 15.56 -30.68 26.74
C GLU A 26 14.32 -29.75 26.64
N GLY A 27 13.96 -29.09 27.75
CA GLY A 27 12.81 -28.20 27.82
C GLY A 27 13.07 -26.78 27.29
N LYS A 28 14.33 -26.33 27.21
CA LYS A 28 14.68 -24.94 26.84
C LYS A 28 14.07 -24.50 25.51
N ARG A 29 14.08 -25.38 24.50
CA ARG A 29 13.50 -25.10 23.18
C ARG A 29 11.99 -24.80 23.26
N ILE A 30 11.25 -25.59 24.04
CA ILE A 30 9.80 -25.43 24.20
C ILE A 30 9.51 -24.15 24.99
N VAL A 31 10.24 -23.92 26.08
CA VAL A 31 10.11 -22.70 26.91
C VAL A 31 10.38 -21.44 26.08
N LEU A 32 11.44 -21.41 25.26
CA LEU A 32 11.71 -20.29 24.35
C LEU A 32 10.62 -20.10 23.30
N ALA A 33 10.13 -21.18 22.68
CA ALA A 33 9.03 -21.10 21.72
C ALA A 33 7.79 -20.48 22.38
N CYS A 34 7.39 -20.95 23.56
CA CYS A 34 6.26 -20.40 24.33
C CYS A 34 6.45 -18.93 24.73
N ILE A 35 7.64 -18.54 25.20
CA ILE A 35 7.95 -17.14 25.56
C ILE A 35 7.87 -16.24 24.31
N ASN A 36 8.43 -16.68 23.19
CA ASN A 36 8.41 -15.93 21.93
C ASN A 36 6.99 -15.83 21.36
N ASP A 37 6.18 -16.88 21.46
CA ASP A 37 4.78 -16.86 21.02
C ASP A 37 3.94 -15.89 21.85
N ASN A 38 4.09 -15.92 23.18
CA ASN A 38 3.46 -14.95 24.08
C ASN A 38 3.93 -13.52 23.80
N TRP A 39 5.23 -13.29 23.55
CA TRP A 39 5.74 -11.96 23.22
C TRP A 39 5.22 -11.45 21.87
N ARG A 40 5.09 -12.32 20.86
CA ARG A 40 4.47 -11.98 19.57
C ARG A 40 3.01 -11.56 19.78
N ARG A 41 2.20 -12.40 20.44
CA ARG A 41 0.78 -12.12 20.75
C ARG A 41 0.63 -10.81 21.52
N TYR A 42 1.42 -10.62 22.59
CA TYR A 42 1.43 -9.40 23.37
C TYR A 42 1.68 -8.16 22.50
N LYS A 43 2.76 -8.14 21.70
CA LYS A 43 3.05 -7.01 20.80
C LYS A 43 1.91 -6.73 19.82
N THR A 44 1.27 -7.76 19.27
CA THR A 44 0.09 -7.63 18.40
C THR A 44 -1.08 -6.97 19.12
N THR A 45 -1.48 -7.46 20.30
CA THR A 45 -2.56 -6.88 21.11
C THR A 45 -2.28 -5.42 21.49
N ILE A 46 -1.03 -5.08 21.83
CA ILE A 46 -0.67 -3.70 22.16
C ILE A 46 -0.79 -2.81 20.90
N LYS A 47 -0.30 -3.25 19.73
CA LYS A 47 -0.43 -2.52 18.45
C LYS A 47 -1.89 -2.32 18.06
N GLN A 48 -2.71 -3.37 18.17
CA GLN A 48 -4.15 -3.34 17.82
C GLN A 48 -4.96 -2.41 18.72
N ASN A 49 -4.75 -2.44 20.04
CA ASN A 49 -5.63 -1.73 20.97
C ASN A 49 -5.15 -0.32 21.33
N HIS A 50 -3.85 -0.01 21.18
CA HIS A 50 -3.26 1.23 21.70
C HIS A 50 -2.45 2.03 20.66
N PHE A 51 -2.29 1.51 19.43
CA PHE A 51 -1.64 2.23 18.33
C PHE A 51 -2.59 2.42 17.13
N LEU A 52 -3.12 1.34 16.54
CA LEU A 52 -3.99 1.44 15.37
C LEU A 52 -5.26 2.31 15.53
N PRO A 53 -5.95 2.38 16.71
CA PRO A 53 -7.19 3.15 16.84
C PRO A 53 -7.00 4.67 16.90
N TYR A 54 -5.76 5.15 17.04
CA TYR A 54 -5.46 6.56 17.33
C TYR A 54 -4.62 7.20 16.22
N LYS A 55 -4.98 8.43 15.81
CA LYS A 55 -4.28 9.12 14.72
C LYS A 55 -3.02 9.84 15.21
N CYS A 56 -3.08 10.46 16.38
CA CYS A 56 -1.96 11.25 16.91
C CYS A 56 -1.21 10.57 18.08
N VAL A 57 0.05 10.94 18.27
CA VAL A 57 0.92 10.39 19.33
C VAL A 57 0.38 10.74 20.72
N ASN A 58 -0.25 11.90 20.89
CA ASN A 58 -0.80 12.34 22.18
C ASN A 58 -1.98 11.45 22.63
N GLU A 59 -2.86 11.04 21.72
CA GLU A 59 -3.94 10.09 22.00
C GLU A 59 -3.40 8.70 22.35
N MET A 60 -2.41 8.21 21.60
CA MET A 60 -1.74 6.93 21.91
C MET A 60 -1.14 6.97 23.33
N LEU A 61 -0.44 8.04 23.69
CA LEU A 61 0.20 8.17 25.01
C LEU A 61 -0.80 8.30 26.17
N LYS A 62 -1.91 9.01 25.96
CA LYS A 62 -3.04 9.06 26.93
C LYS A 62 -3.64 7.67 27.14
N ASN A 63 -3.79 6.90 26.07
CA ASN A 63 -4.31 5.53 26.08
C ASN A 63 -3.18 4.48 26.15
N ARG A 64 -2.07 4.79 26.82
CA ARG A 64 -0.94 3.85 27.00
C ARG A 64 -1.36 2.69 27.92
N PRO A 65 -0.99 1.42 27.59
CA PRO A 65 -1.17 0.31 28.51
C PRO A 65 -0.40 0.54 29.83
N LYS A 66 -1.07 0.42 30.98
CA LYS A 66 -0.49 0.66 32.31
C LYS A 66 0.75 -0.20 32.60
N SER A 67 0.89 -1.35 31.95
CA SER A 67 2.02 -2.28 32.08
C SER A 67 3.28 -1.90 31.29
N ILE A 68 3.22 -0.89 30.41
CA ILE A 68 4.37 -0.42 29.62
C ILE A 68 4.76 0.99 30.09
N LEU A 69 6.03 1.20 30.41
CA LEU A 69 6.59 2.53 30.72
C LEU A 69 6.45 3.48 29.53
N GLU A 70 6.22 4.77 29.78
CA GLU A 70 5.96 5.73 28.71
C GLU A 70 7.12 5.89 27.73
N SER A 71 8.35 5.94 28.24
CA SER A 71 9.57 5.94 27.44
C SER A 71 9.62 4.75 26.46
N HIS A 72 9.21 3.56 26.91
CA HIS A 72 9.21 2.34 26.09
C HIS A 72 8.09 2.37 25.07
N PHE A 73 6.92 2.89 25.44
CA PHE A 73 5.80 3.04 24.52
C PHE A 73 6.09 4.10 23.43
N ARG A 74 6.81 5.19 23.77
CA ARG A 74 7.33 6.17 22.78
C ARG A 74 8.27 5.52 21.77
N LYS A 75 9.21 4.66 22.22
CA LYS A 75 10.08 3.85 21.31
C LYS A 75 9.23 2.98 20.36
N LEU A 76 8.21 2.29 20.88
CA LEU A 76 7.31 1.44 20.07
C LEU A 76 6.50 2.24 19.03
N ILE A 77 5.96 3.40 19.40
CA ILE A 77 5.24 4.30 18.47
C ILE A 77 6.17 4.76 17.34
N ALA A 78 7.41 5.14 17.65
CA ALA A 78 8.41 5.54 16.65
C ALA A 78 8.75 4.38 15.70
N TYR A 79 8.98 3.18 16.24
CA TYR A 79 9.21 1.97 15.45
C TYR A 79 8.04 1.67 14.50
N TRP A 80 6.81 1.60 15.00
CA TRP A 80 5.62 1.31 14.18
C TRP A 80 5.27 2.39 13.16
N ARG A 81 5.75 3.62 13.33
CA ARG A 81 5.62 4.72 12.35
C ARG A 81 6.68 4.70 11.24
N THR A 82 7.71 3.86 11.36
CA THR A 82 8.77 3.75 10.34
C THR A 82 8.21 3.16 9.04
N GLU A 83 8.56 3.73 7.88
CA GLU A 83 8.00 3.32 6.58
C GLU A 83 8.22 1.83 6.26
N LYS A 84 9.37 1.25 6.66
CA LYS A 84 9.62 -0.20 6.54
C LYS A 84 8.55 -1.06 7.24
N VAL A 85 8.08 -0.63 8.42
CA VAL A 85 7.06 -1.34 9.20
C VAL A 85 5.66 -1.09 8.65
N LYS A 86 5.41 0.10 8.07
CA LYS A 86 4.16 0.40 7.36
C LYS A 86 4.04 -0.40 6.06
N ALA A 87 5.08 -0.46 5.24
CA ALA A 87 5.11 -1.21 3.98
C ALA A 87 4.84 -2.70 4.21
N ALA A 88 5.59 -3.34 5.11
CA ALA A 88 5.36 -4.73 5.50
C ALA A 88 3.98 -4.99 6.13
N SER A 89 3.33 -3.96 6.70
CA SER A 89 1.93 -4.05 7.13
C SER A 89 0.94 -3.80 5.99
N LYS A 90 1.31 -3.07 4.92
CA LYS A 90 0.45 -2.72 3.78
C LYS A 90 0.27 -3.89 2.80
N GLU A 91 1.36 -4.58 2.47
CA GLU A 91 1.37 -5.71 1.54
C GLU A 91 0.65 -6.97 2.05
N ASN A 92 0.22 -7.00 3.32
CA ASN A 92 -0.39 -8.18 3.97
C ASN A 92 -1.67 -7.86 4.78
N ASN A 93 -2.50 -6.88 4.37
CA ASN A 93 -3.73 -6.56 5.11
C ASN A 93 -4.91 -7.47 4.80
N GLU A 94 -4.93 -8.11 3.63
CA GLU A 94 -5.91 -9.15 3.38
C GLU A 94 -5.44 -10.44 4.05
N PRO A 95 -6.29 -11.12 4.84
CA PRO A 95 -5.94 -12.44 5.35
C PRO A 95 -5.80 -13.38 4.14
N PRO A 96 -4.71 -14.16 4.03
CA PRO A 96 -4.50 -15.03 2.89
C PRO A 96 -5.69 -15.96 2.72
N THR A 97 -6.17 -16.05 1.50
CA THR A 97 -7.33 -16.86 1.11
C THR A 97 -7.07 -18.33 1.44
N GLN A 98 -8.15 -19.11 1.54
CA GLN A 98 -8.03 -20.55 1.76
C GLN A 98 -7.20 -21.24 0.67
N ALA A 99 -7.21 -20.73 -0.56
CA ALA A 99 -6.40 -21.21 -1.68
C ALA A 99 -4.92 -20.87 -1.49
N GLU A 100 -4.56 -19.63 -1.17
CA GLU A 100 -3.17 -19.23 -0.90
C GLU A 100 -2.59 -20.01 0.30
N MET A 101 -3.36 -20.15 1.38
CA MET A 101 -2.97 -20.97 2.53
C MET A 101 -2.76 -22.44 2.17
N PHE A 102 -3.57 -22.99 1.25
CA PHE A 102 -3.40 -24.37 0.77
C PHE A 102 -2.11 -24.52 -0.06
N VAL A 103 -1.88 -23.61 -1.00
CA VAL A 103 -0.67 -23.60 -1.86
C VAL A 103 0.60 -23.47 -1.00
N GLU A 104 0.67 -22.46 -0.13
CA GLU A 104 1.83 -22.20 0.74
C GLU A 104 2.14 -23.38 1.67
N THR A 105 1.11 -23.96 2.31
CA THR A 105 1.33 -25.07 3.25
C THR A 105 1.70 -26.38 2.56
N ARG A 106 1.31 -26.58 1.29
CA ARG A 106 1.69 -27.76 0.50
C ARG A 106 3.04 -27.61 -0.19
N GLN A 107 3.39 -26.43 -0.70
CA GLN A 107 4.71 -26.15 -1.26
C GLN A 107 5.84 -26.10 -0.21
N SER A 108 5.51 -26.12 1.09
CA SER A 108 6.48 -26.16 2.19
C SER A 108 7.31 -27.46 2.21
N THR A 109 8.41 -27.45 1.45
CA THR A 109 9.31 -28.58 1.19
C THR A 109 10.16 -28.97 2.39
N LYS A 110 9.54 -29.59 3.40
CA LYS A 110 10.23 -30.28 4.49
C LYS A 110 10.77 -31.66 4.06
N GLY A 111 11.41 -31.71 2.89
CA GLY A 111 12.08 -32.90 2.34
C GLY A 111 11.17 -34.02 1.83
N LYS A 112 9.92 -33.72 1.47
CA LYS A 112 8.98 -34.68 0.86
C LYS A 112 8.57 -34.19 -0.53
N SER A 113 8.57 -35.09 -1.51
CA SER A 113 7.93 -34.87 -2.80
C SER A 113 6.41 -34.79 -2.63
N LEU A 114 5.75 -33.95 -3.40
CA LEU A 114 4.30 -33.92 -3.52
C LEU A 114 3.83 -34.98 -4.52
N ASP A 115 2.63 -35.50 -4.30
CA ASP A 115 1.90 -36.29 -5.28
C ASP A 115 1.43 -35.43 -6.46
N GLU A 116 1.27 -36.07 -7.62
CA GLU A 116 0.99 -35.41 -8.90
C GLU A 116 -0.38 -34.71 -8.90
N ASP A 117 -1.40 -35.35 -8.31
CA ASP A 117 -2.74 -34.77 -8.11
C ASP A 117 -2.68 -33.46 -7.29
N THR A 118 -1.88 -33.42 -6.21
CA THR A 118 -1.67 -32.20 -5.42
C THR A 118 -0.95 -31.11 -6.21
N LEU A 119 -0.02 -31.45 -7.11
CA LEU A 119 0.66 -30.48 -7.98
C LEU A 119 -0.31 -29.85 -8.99
N ASP A 120 -1.17 -30.65 -9.63
CA ASP A 120 -2.19 -30.16 -10.57
C ASP A 120 -3.19 -29.20 -9.90
N VAL A 121 -3.71 -29.56 -8.73
CA VAL A 121 -4.60 -28.71 -7.94
C VAL A 121 -3.93 -27.38 -7.55
N ILE A 122 -2.64 -27.40 -7.23
CA ILE A 122 -1.86 -26.18 -6.93
C ILE A 122 -1.67 -25.32 -8.19
N GLN A 123 -1.30 -25.93 -9.32
CA GLN A 123 -1.10 -25.23 -10.59
C GLN A 123 -2.41 -24.54 -11.04
N HIS A 124 -3.51 -25.27 -11.06
CA HIS A 124 -4.83 -24.74 -11.39
C HIS A 124 -5.27 -23.62 -10.43
N ALA A 125 -4.98 -23.72 -9.13
CA ALA A 125 -5.29 -22.66 -8.17
C ALA A 125 -4.51 -21.35 -8.45
N VAL A 126 -3.22 -21.45 -8.80
CA VAL A 126 -2.38 -20.31 -9.15
C VAL A 126 -2.82 -19.67 -10.48
N GLU A 127 -3.14 -20.49 -11.49
CA GLU A 127 -3.65 -20.00 -12.77
C GLU A 127 -5.00 -19.30 -12.62
N LYS A 128 -5.92 -19.87 -11.83
CA LYS A 128 -7.22 -19.26 -11.52
C LYS A 128 -7.06 -17.89 -10.85
N ALA A 129 -6.21 -17.76 -9.84
CA ALA A 129 -5.94 -16.48 -9.17
C ALA A 129 -5.34 -15.44 -10.15
N SER A 130 -4.47 -15.87 -11.07
CA SER A 130 -3.92 -15.01 -12.13
C SER A 130 -4.98 -14.51 -13.12
N LEU A 131 -6.01 -15.32 -13.39
CA LEU A 131 -7.14 -14.94 -14.23
C LEU A 131 -8.12 -14.02 -13.49
N GLU A 132 -8.43 -14.29 -12.22
CA GLU A 132 -9.29 -13.44 -11.38
C GLU A 132 -8.74 -12.01 -11.29
N GLY A 133 -7.44 -11.84 -11.02
CA GLY A 133 -6.83 -10.50 -11.00
C GLY A 133 -6.87 -9.75 -12.34
N LYS A 134 -6.92 -10.45 -13.49
CA LYS A 134 -7.14 -9.82 -14.80
C LYS A 134 -8.59 -9.38 -14.98
N VAL A 135 -9.54 -10.18 -14.49
CA VAL A 135 -10.97 -9.84 -14.50
C VAL A 135 -11.25 -8.61 -13.65
N ASP A 136 -10.62 -8.47 -12.48
CA ASP A 136 -10.77 -7.29 -11.61
C ASP A 136 -10.27 -6.00 -12.29
N VAL A 137 -9.13 -6.07 -13.00
CA VAL A 137 -8.60 -4.94 -13.78
C VAL A 137 -9.57 -4.55 -14.91
N MET A 138 -10.03 -5.52 -15.72
CA MET A 138 -11.01 -5.27 -16.78
C MET A 138 -12.33 -4.72 -16.23
N GLN A 139 -12.78 -5.20 -15.07
CA GLN A 139 -14.01 -4.74 -14.43
C GLN A 139 -13.90 -3.27 -13.99
N LYS A 140 -12.73 -2.87 -13.46
CA LYS A 140 -12.43 -1.48 -13.11
C LYS A 140 -12.44 -0.55 -14.34
N GLU A 141 -11.80 -0.95 -15.44
CA GLU A 141 -11.83 -0.21 -16.71
C GLU A 141 -13.26 -0.06 -17.25
N VAL A 142 -14.06 -1.13 -17.18
CA VAL A 142 -15.48 -1.12 -17.55
C VAL A 142 -16.29 -0.14 -16.69
N ASP A 143 -16.02 -0.05 -15.39
CA ASP A 143 -16.75 0.86 -14.49
C ASP A 143 -16.30 2.33 -14.64
N GLU A 144 -15.03 2.58 -14.97
CA GLU A 144 -14.55 3.90 -15.39
C GLU A 144 -15.23 4.36 -16.70
N LEU A 145 -15.34 3.48 -17.70
CA LEU A 145 -16.06 3.76 -18.95
C LEU A 145 -17.56 4.02 -18.73
N LYS A 146 -18.23 3.23 -17.89
CA LYS A 146 -19.65 3.48 -17.50
C LYS A 146 -19.82 4.87 -16.88
N SER A 147 -18.89 5.27 -16.02
CA SER A 147 -18.89 6.60 -15.38
C SER A 147 -18.75 7.72 -16.41
N LEU A 148 -17.82 7.57 -17.36
CA LEU A 148 -17.62 8.52 -18.46
C LEU A 148 -18.89 8.68 -19.32
N VAL A 149 -19.48 7.58 -19.77
CA VAL A 149 -20.72 7.58 -20.58
C VAL A 149 -21.87 8.26 -19.82
N LYS A 150 -21.99 8.02 -18.52
CA LYS A 150 -23.00 8.67 -17.67
C LYS A 150 -22.83 10.19 -17.63
N MET A 151 -21.60 10.70 -17.53
CA MET A 151 -21.33 12.15 -17.58
C MET A 151 -21.66 12.75 -18.95
N MET A 152 -21.29 12.08 -20.05
CA MET A 152 -21.59 12.56 -21.40
C MET A 152 -23.10 12.64 -21.68
N LEU A 153 -23.88 11.67 -21.20
CA LEU A 153 -25.34 11.70 -21.30
C LEU A 153 -25.97 12.83 -20.46
N GLN A 154 -25.42 13.09 -19.26
CA GLN A 154 -25.85 14.21 -18.42
C GLN A 154 -25.59 15.57 -19.10
N GLN A 155 -24.44 15.75 -19.73
CA GLN A 155 -24.13 16.95 -20.54
C GLN A 155 -25.10 17.10 -21.73
N LYS A 156 -25.46 16.01 -22.41
CA LYS A 156 -26.44 16.05 -23.51
C LYS A 156 -27.85 16.41 -23.03
N SER A 157 -28.21 16.03 -21.80
CA SER A 157 -29.48 16.43 -21.16
C SER A 157 -29.48 17.86 -20.58
N SER A 158 -28.32 18.50 -20.42
CA SER A 158 -28.23 19.85 -19.85
C SER A 158 -28.41 20.97 -20.87
N GLY A 159 -28.69 20.65 -22.14
CA GLY A 159 -29.08 21.63 -23.15
C GLY A 159 -28.04 22.72 -23.42
N VAL A 160 -26.75 22.36 -23.54
CA VAL A 160 -25.79 23.28 -24.17
C VAL A 160 -26.14 23.35 -25.65
N ASP A 161 -26.90 24.38 -26.00
CA ASP A 161 -27.35 24.62 -27.36
C ASP A 161 -26.15 24.86 -28.28
N LEU A 162 -26.01 24.01 -29.29
CA LEU A 162 -24.95 24.08 -30.28
C LEU A 162 -25.06 25.37 -31.11
N GLU A 163 -26.27 25.92 -31.29
CA GLU A 163 -26.47 27.20 -31.98
C GLU A 163 -25.99 28.38 -31.12
N MET A 164 -26.16 28.34 -29.79
CA MET A 164 -25.65 29.35 -28.88
C MET A 164 -24.12 29.40 -28.88
N LEU A 165 -23.46 28.24 -28.91
CA LEU A 165 -21.99 28.15 -29.05
C LEU A 165 -21.51 28.62 -30.44
N ALA A 166 -22.23 28.27 -31.50
CA ALA A 166 -21.92 28.72 -32.86
C ALA A 166 -22.06 30.25 -33.01
N ALA A 167 -23.09 30.86 -32.43
CA ALA A 167 -23.27 32.32 -32.41
C ALA A 167 -22.16 33.03 -31.62
N GLN A 168 -21.70 32.42 -30.52
CA GLN A 168 -20.65 32.98 -29.68
C GLN A 168 -19.26 32.90 -30.32
N LEU A 169 -19.03 31.91 -31.20
CA LEU A 169 -17.84 31.84 -32.07
C LEU A 169 -17.96 32.74 -33.31
N GLY A 170 -19.15 32.84 -33.93
CA GLY A 170 -19.37 33.70 -35.09
C GLY A 170 -19.23 35.20 -34.77
N SER A 171 -19.56 35.60 -33.54
CA SER A 171 -19.46 36.99 -33.08
C SER A 171 -18.02 37.49 -32.91
N THR A 172 -17.00 36.63 -32.99
CA THR A 172 -15.60 37.06 -32.90
C THR A 172 -15.02 37.51 -34.24
N LEU A 173 -15.71 37.30 -35.37
CA LEU A 173 -15.23 37.73 -36.70
C LEU A 173 -15.73 39.13 -37.07
N GLY A 174 -15.29 40.14 -36.33
CA GLY A 174 -15.48 41.54 -36.72
C GLY A 174 -14.55 41.95 -37.87
N ASN A 175 -15.03 41.85 -39.10
CA ASN A 175 -14.47 42.55 -40.28
C ASN A 175 -15.63 42.90 -41.23
N PRO A 176 -15.72 44.14 -41.73
CA PRO A 176 -15.12 44.41 -43.03
C PRO A 176 -14.47 45.80 -43.19
N ASN A 177 -13.23 45.80 -43.69
CA ASN A 177 -12.66 46.59 -44.79
C ASN A 177 -13.03 48.09 -44.97
N ASN A 178 -11.96 48.89 -45.14
CA ASN A 178 -11.77 50.20 -45.81
C ASN A 178 -10.83 51.04 -44.89
N ASP A 179 -9.73 51.67 -45.32
CA ASP A 179 -9.34 52.22 -46.63
C ASP A 179 -7.85 52.00 -46.97
N ALA A 180 -7.40 52.54 -48.12
CA ALA A 180 -6.11 52.28 -48.78
C ALA A 180 -5.07 53.41 -48.63
N HIS A 181 -3.77 53.08 -48.86
CA HIS A 181 -2.58 53.98 -48.90
C HIS A 181 -2.32 54.75 -47.57
N GLU A 182 -1.12 54.99 -47.04
CA GLU A 182 0.30 54.81 -47.43
C GLU A 182 1.13 54.71 -46.10
N GLU A 183 2.45 54.60 -45.98
CA GLU A 183 3.57 54.88 -46.90
C GLU A 183 4.77 53.89 -46.64
N GLU A 184 5.95 54.37 -46.22
CA GLU A 184 7.24 53.65 -46.09
C GLU A 184 7.71 53.43 -44.63
N ASN A 185 8.43 52.32 -44.32
CA ASN A 185 9.89 52.40 -44.14
C ASN A 185 10.68 51.07 -44.00
N TYR A 186 11.96 51.18 -44.36
CA TYR A 186 13.12 50.28 -44.23
C TYR A 186 13.27 49.69 -42.80
N VAL A 187 13.92 48.55 -42.52
CA VAL A 187 15.30 48.16 -42.88
C VAL A 187 15.48 46.64 -43.06
N GLU A 188 16.38 46.29 -43.98
CA GLU A 188 16.85 44.94 -44.30
C GLU A 188 17.72 44.31 -43.18
N GLY A 189 17.52 43.02 -42.88
CA GLY A 189 18.23 42.32 -41.80
C GLY A 189 18.48 40.83 -42.09
N LYS A 190 19.41 40.54 -42.99
CA LYS A 190 19.92 39.17 -43.20
C LYS A 190 20.79 38.75 -42.01
N ILE A 191 20.61 37.52 -41.53
CA ILE A 191 21.62 36.83 -40.73
C ILE A 191 21.69 35.38 -41.26
N GLU A 192 22.90 34.94 -41.59
CA GLU A 192 23.18 33.63 -42.18
C GLU A 192 23.16 32.51 -41.13
N LEU A 193 23.10 31.27 -41.61
CA LEU A 193 23.25 30.05 -40.81
C LEU A 193 24.67 29.52 -40.95
N ASP A 194 25.36 29.32 -39.83
CA ASP A 194 26.53 28.45 -39.66
C ASP A 194 26.13 27.20 -38.85
#